data_AF-A0A9P6ZVA8-F1
#
_entry.id   AF-A0A9P6ZVA8-F1
#
_cell.length_a   1.000
_cell.length_b   1.000
_cell.length_c   1.000
_cell.angle_alpha   90.00
_cell.angle_beta   90.00
_cell.angle_gamma   90.00
#
_symmetry.space_group_name_H-M   'P 1'
#
loop_
_entity.id
_entity.type
_entity.pdbx_description
1 polymer ?
#
loop_
_entity_poly.entity_id
_entity_poly.type
_entity_poly.pdbx_seq_one_letter_code
_entity_poly.pdbx_strand_id
1 'polypeptide(L)'
;KLQDAISVFIQDQSNRLHELAVAHDVSDKQVKDILGLKTHYHKECHMQLRNVIVHVKSKELNEGRPSGDKYSLEEIQNIIDNDPAYKQLSAEEEQDYIDQLNEYRALKMSGARTNNMSAARDAVAVMDRISKELHALRDRAGIYATVLMVRGHVNDQVQSTWIATDNAHKFWEDRLSLALDDVAHQFEEWACNEKKNISEHEDLASLQKQAAAIMMSKLCMFFLYSFSFISADVSSGRATGRMDLTMNYQNYEKAIVLVYGVKLDGWPEGLPFLAPSHMHTVLEVRSLRDALVTGACHWKKLNRRELEDLRTDIQRRSDAGEVIGTVGKKRSDAGK
;
A
#
# COMPACT_ATOMS: atom_id res chain seq x y z
N LYS A 1 26.96 -18.36 -2.85
CA LYS A 1 27.93 -19.22 -2.12
C LYS A 1 27.26 -20.05 -1.01
N LEU A 2 26.69 -19.44 0.05
CA LEU A 2 26.01 -20.22 1.11
C LEU A 2 24.66 -20.81 0.66
N GLN A 3 23.84 -20.03 -0.06
CA GLN A 3 22.58 -20.53 -0.62
C GLN A 3 22.81 -21.69 -1.59
N ASP A 4 23.79 -21.58 -2.50
CA ASP A 4 24.15 -22.66 -3.43
C ASP A 4 24.58 -23.93 -2.67
N ALA A 5 25.35 -23.79 -1.59
CA ALA A 5 25.77 -24.91 -0.75
C ALA A 5 24.58 -25.55 -0.01
N ILE A 6 23.62 -24.76 0.47
CA ILE A 6 22.38 -25.26 1.09
C ILE A 6 21.54 -26.04 0.07
N SER A 7 21.40 -25.53 -1.16
CA SER A 7 20.65 -26.21 -2.23
C SER A 7 21.30 -27.54 -2.60
N VAL A 8 22.63 -27.59 -2.72
CA VAL A 8 23.38 -28.83 -2.98
C VAL A 8 23.20 -29.84 -1.84
N PHE A 9 23.22 -29.38 -0.58
CA PHE A 9 22.97 -30.26 0.57
C PHE A 9 21.56 -30.85 0.57
N ILE A 10 20.54 -30.05 0.28
CA ILE A 10 19.14 -30.51 0.19
C ILE A 10 18.99 -31.56 -0.92
N GLN A 11 19.68 -31.36 -2.04
CA GLN A 11 19.69 -32.31 -3.16
C GLN A 11 20.39 -33.63 -2.80
N ASP A 12 21.58 -33.56 -2.17
CA ASP A 12 22.32 -34.75 -1.70
C ASP A 12 21.50 -35.55 -0.68
N GLN A 13 20.86 -34.86 0.27
CA GLN A 13 19.97 -35.48 1.24
C GLN A 13 18.80 -36.21 0.55
N SER A 14 18.19 -35.59 -0.46
CA SER A 14 17.09 -36.20 -1.22
C SER A 14 17.53 -37.45 -1.98
N ASN A 15 18.73 -37.43 -2.57
CA ASN A 15 19.28 -38.57 -3.30
C ASN A 15 19.57 -39.75 -2.35
N ARG A 16 20.16 -39.50 -1.18
CA ARG A 16 20.43 -40.56 -0.18
C ARG A 16 19.16 -41.20 0.37
N LEU A 17 18.09 -40.41 0.54
CA LEU A 17 16.79 -40.94 0.93
C LEU A 17 16.21 -41.84 -0.16
N HIS A 18 16.41 -41.49 -1.43
CA HIS A 18 15.99 -42.31 -2.56
C HIS A 18 16.78 -43.61 -2.66
N GLU A 19 18.10 -43.57 -2.45
CA GLU A 19 18.94 -44.78 -2.39
C GLU A 19 18.49 -45.73 -1.28
N LEU A 20 18.15 -45.20 -0.09
CA LEU A 20 17.58 -45.99 1.00
C LEU A 20 16.22 -46.59 0.64
N ALA A 21 15.38 -45.84 -0.06
CA ALA A 21 14.07 -46.31 -0.50
C ALA A 21 14.23 -47.50 -1.48
N VAL A 22 15.12 -47.36 -2.46
CA VAL A 22 15.45 -48.42 -3.43
C VAL A 22 16.09 -49.63 -2.75
N ALA A 23 17.04 -49.43 -1.83
CA ALA A 23 17.74 -50.53 -1.15
C ALA A 23 16.82 -51.39 -0.27
N HIS A 24 15.72 -50.81 0.23
CA HIS A 24 14.76 -51.47 1.12
C HIS A 24 13.41 -51.78 0.44
N ASP A 25 13.30 -51.60 -0.88
CA ASP A 25 12.08 -51.83 -1.67
C ASP A 25 10.84 -51.14 -1.08
N VAL A 26 11.02 -49.90 -0.59
CA VAL A 26 9.97 -49.07 -0.02
C VAL A 26 9.88 -47.75 -0.78
N SER A 27 8.73 -47.08 -0.74
CA SER A 27 8.59 -45.78 -1.39
C SER A 27 9.40 -44.68 -0.67
N ASP A 28 9.89 -43.68 -1.41
CA ASP A 28 10.54 -42.49 -0.84
C ASP A 28 9.68 -41.82 0.24
N LYS A 29 8.36 -41.85 0.03
CA LYS A 29 7.38 -41.31 0.96
C LYS A 29 7.41 -42.06 2.29
N GLN A 30 7.50 -43.38 2.26
CA GLN A 30 7.54 -44.22 3.45
C GLN A 30 8.82 -44.02 4.25
N VAL A 31 9.98 -43.90 3.59
CA VAL A 31 11.26 -43.56 4.26
C VAL A 31 11.19 -42.18 4.93
N LYS A 32 10.64 -41.18 4.24
CA LYS A 32 10.44 -39.83 4.77
C LYS A 32 9.46 -39.80 5.95
N ASP A 33 8.39 -40.57 5.87
CA ASP A 33 7.39 -40.70 6.93
C ASP A 33 8.00 -41.35 8.19
N ILE A 34 8.84 -42.39 8.03
CA ILE A 34 9.55 -43.06 9.13
C ILE A 34 10.54 -42.12 9.83
N LEU A 35 11.31 -41.35 9.07
CA LEU A 35 12.30 -40.42 9.62
C LEU A 35 11.67 -39.20 10.29
N GLY A 36 10.33 -39.04 10.23
CA GLY A 36 9.65 -37.81 10.64
C GLY A 36 10.05 -36.60 9.79
N LEU A 37 10.79 -36.83 8.69
CA LEU A 37 11.23 -35.83 7.71
C LEU A 37 10.08 -35.55 6.74
N LYS A 38 8.89 -35.24 7.27
CA LYS A 38 7.95 -34.42 6.52
C LYS A 38 8.50 -33.02 6.55
N THR A 39 9.38 -32.72 5.60
CA THR A 39 9.58 -31.34 5.24
C THR A 39 8.20 -30.82 4.77
N HIS A 40 7.58 -29.99 5.60
CA HIS A 40 6.30 -29.32 5.29
C HIS A 40 6.42 -28.30 4.16
N TYR A 41 7.47 -28.40 3.33
CA TYR A 41 7.44 -27.81 2.01
C TYR A 41 6.30 -28.50 1.28
N HIS A 42 5.13 -27.85 1.26
CA HIS A 42 4.24 -27.98 0.12
C HIS A 42 5.16 -27.89 -1.08
N LYS A 43 5.30 -28.99 -1.85
CA LYS A 43 5.83 -28.85 -3.21
C LYS A 43 4.99 -27.75 -3.81
N GLU A 44 5.62 -26.63 -4.17
CA GLU A 44 4.94 -25.57 -4.89
C GLU A 44 4.15 -26.26 -5.98
N CYS A 45 2.84 -26.06 -5.97
CA CYS A 45 1.97 -26.76 -6.90
C CYS A 45 2.49 -26.39 -8.29
N HIS A 46 3.08 -27.38 -8.99
CA HIS A 46 3.71 -27.14 -10.28
C HIS A 46 2.69 -26.41 -11.13
N MET A 47 3.07 -25.25 -11.63
CA MET A 47 2.14 -24.41 -12.37
C MET A 47 1.66 -25.21 -13.58
N GLN A 48 0.35 -25.38 -13.67
CA GLN A 48 -0.26 -26.00 -14.83
C GLN A 48 -0.12 -25.01 -15.98
N LEU A 49 0.48 -25.43 -17.09
CA LEU A 49 0.69 -24.59 -18.28
C LEU A 49 -0.60 -23.89 -18.72
N ARG A 50 -1.75 -24.57 -18.62
CA ARG A 50 -3.06 -23.98 -18.89
C ARG A 50 -3.36 -22.76 -18.03
N ASN A 51 -3.05 -22.79 -16.73
CA ASN A 51 -3.28 -21.66 -15.83
C ASN A 51 -2.34 -20.48 -16.13
N VAL A 52 -1.13 -20.80 -16.60
CA VAL A 52 -0.13 -19.82 -17.05
C VAL A 52 -0.64 -19.09 -18.29
N ILE A 53 -1.05 -19.82 -19.32
CA ILE A 53 -1.58 -19.27 -20.58
C ILE A 53 -2.82 -18.40 -20.31
N VAL A 54 -3.75 -18.88 -19.47
CA VAL A 54 -4.95 -18.11 -19.08
C VAL A 54 -4.56 -16.79 -18.41
N HIS A 55 -3.53 -16.78 -17.56
CA HIS A 55 -3.10 -15.56 -16.88
C HIS A 55 -2.52 -14.52 -17.85
N VAL A 56 -1.58 -14.95 -18.71
CA VAL A 56 -0.96 -14.05 -19.71
C VAL A 56 -2.03 -13.50 -20.65
N LYS A 57 -2.91 -14.37 -21.16
CA LYS A 57 -3.97 -13.94 -22.08
C LYS A 57 -4.98 -13.01 -21.43
N SER A 58 -5.28 -13.23 -20.15
CA SER A 58 -6.13 -12.34 -19.38
C SER A 58 -5.53 -10.93 -19.24
N LYS A 59 -4.20 -10.81 -19.12
CA LYS A 59 -3.51 -9.51 -19.14
C LYS A 59 -3.61 -8.86 -20.51
N GLU A 60 -3.23 -9.55 -21.58
CA GLU A 60 -3.24 -9.02 -22.95
C GLU A 60 -4.64 -8.53 -23.36
N LEU A 61 -5.67 -9.35 -23.17
CA LEU A 61 -7.03 -9.04 -23.63
C LEU A 61 -7.70 -7.91 -22.83
N ASN A 62 -7.28 -7.72 -21.58
CA ASN A 62 -7.84 -6.71 -20.69
C ASN A 62 -6.96 -5.47 -20.54
N GLU A 63 -5.85 -5.39 -21.26
CA GLU A 63 -5.01 -4.21 -21.29
C GLU A 63 -5.80 -3.03 -21.91
N GLY A 64 -5.81 -1.88 -21.23
CA GLY A 64 -6.53 -0.69 -21.68
C GLY A 64 -8.06 -0.71 -21.51
N ARG A 65 -8.66 -1.79 -21.00
CA ARG A 65 -10.13 -1.87 -20.78
C ARG A 65 -10.55 -1.29 -19.42
N PRO A 66 -11.66 -0.52 -19.36
CA PRO A 66 -12.18 0.02 -18.10
C PRO A 66 -12.71 -1.09 -17.18
N SER A 67 -12.79 -0.78 -15.88
CA SER A 67 -13.30 -1.73 -14.88
C SER A 67 -14.81 -1.96 -15.08
N GLY A 68 -15.17 -3.11 -15.65
CA GLY A 68 -16.57 -3.51 -15.93
C GLY A 68 -16.70 -4.26 -17.26
N ASP A 69 -15.88 -3.89 -18.25
CA ASP A 69 -15.90 -4.44 -19.61
C ASP A 69 -14.77 -5.44 -19.88
N LYS A 70 -14.26 -6.05 -18.81
CA LYS A 70 -13.20 -7.05 -18.88
C LYS A 70 -13.79 -8.38 -19.35
N TYR A 71 -13.03 -9.11 -20.15
CA TYR A 71 -13.40 -10.46 -20.53
C TYR A 71 -13.52 -11.34 -19.29
N SER A 72 -14.59 -12.10 -19.24
CA SER A 72 -14.80 -13.16 -18.26
C SER A 72 -13.80 -14.29 -18.45
N LEU A 73 -13.63 -15.10 -17.40
CA LEU A 73 -12.75 -16.26 -17.45
C LEU A 73 -13.17 -17.25 -18.55
N GLU A 74 -14.48 -17.42 -18.76
CA GLU A 74 -15.04 -18.34 -19.76
C GLU A 74 -14.73 -17.87 -21.18
N GLU A 75 -14.87 -16.57 -21.46
CA GLU A 75 -14.52 -16.00 -22.76
C GLU A 75 -13.03 -16.13 -23.06
N ILE A 76 -12.17 -15.92 -22.06
CA ILE A 76 -10.72 -16.08 -22.20
C ILE A 76 -10.37 -17.54 -22.48
N GLN A 77 -10.99 -18.49 -21.78
CA GLN A 77 -10.80 -19.92 -22.04
C GLN A 77 -11.25 -20.31 -23.45
N ASN A 78 -12.40 -19.81 -23.91
CA ASN A 78 -12.88 -20.03 -25.27
C ASN A 78 -11.93 -19.45 -26.33
N ILE A 79 -11.33 -18.28 -26.10
CA ILE A 79 -10.36 -17.69 -27.01
C ILE A 79 -9.11 -18.58 -27.11
N ILE A 80 -8.61 -19.08 -25.97
CA ILE A 80 -7.44 -19.96 -25.92
C ILE A 80 -7.73 -21.31 -26.61
N ASP A 81 -8.91 -21.89 -26.39
CA ASP A 81 -9.27 -23.19 -26.96
C ASP A 81 -9.48 -23.13 -28.49
N ASN A 82 -9.83 -21.96 -29.03
CA ASN A 82 -10.06 -21.73 -30.47
C ASN A 82 -8.80 -21.27 -31.23
N ASP A 83 -7.76 -20.81 -30.53
CA ASP A 83 -6.54 -20.32 -31.16
C ASP A 83 -5.51 -21.45 -31.30
N PRO A 84 -5.12 -21.82 -32.55
CA PRO A 84 -4.17 -22.91 -32.79
C PRO A 84 -2.75 -22.58 -32.30
N ALA A 85 -2.38 -21.31 -32.13
CA ALA A 85 -1.05 -20.91 -31.66
C ALA A 85 -0.77 -21.40 -30.23
N TYR A 86 -1.77 -21.36 -29.34
CA TYR A 86 -1.62 -21.82 -27.95
C TYR A 86 -1.65 -23.34 -27.79
N LYS A 87 -2.02 -24.09 -28.84
CA LYS A 87 -1.94 -25.55 -28.86
C LYS A 87 -0.57 -26.07 -29.30
N GLN A 88 0.27 -25.20 -29.87
CA GLN A 88 1.60 -25.51 -30.41
C GLN A 88 2.64 -24.50 -29.93
N LEU A 89 2.65 -24.22 -28.62
CA LEU A 89 3.66 -23.36 -28.01
C LEU A 89 5.04 -24.03 -28.09
N SER A 90 6.05 -23.23 -28.39
CA SER A 90 7.44 -23.67 -28.27
C SER A 90 7.87 -23.74 -26.80
N ALA A 91 8.86 -24.58 -26.49
CA ALA A 91 9.37 -24.70 -25.12
C ALA A 91 9.94 -23.38 -24.56
N GLU A 92 10.42 -22.48 -25.44
CA GLU A 92 10.91 -21.16 -25.06
C GLU A 92 9.77 -20.22 -24.64
N GLU A 93 8.66 -20.21 -25.40
CA GLU A 93 7.47 -19.41 -25.07
C GLU A 93 6.76 -19.92 -23.81
N GLU A 94 6.73 -21.23 -23.60
CA GLU A 94 6.18 -21.82 -22.37
C GLU A 94 6.96 -21.34 -21.13
N GLN A 95 8.30 -21.31 -21.22
CA GLN A 95 9.15 -20.86 -20.13
C GLN A 95 9.00 -19.36 -19.86
N ASP A 96 8.93 -18.54 -20.91
CA ASP A 96 8.70 -17.10 -20.76
C ASP A 96 7.39 -16.79 -20.02
N TYR A 97 6.30 -17.48 -20.37
CA TYR A 97 5.03 -17.29 -19.67
C TYR A 97 5.07 -17.74 -18.21
N ILE A 98 5.80 -18.82 -17.91
CA ILE A 98 6.02 -19.27 -16.53
C ILE A 98 6.78 -18.19 -15.74
N ASP A 99 7.81 -17.61 -16.34
CA ASP A 99 8.63 -16.58 -15.71
C ASP A 99 7.82 -15.29 -15.47
N GLN A 100 7.01 -14.85 -16.44
CA GLN A 100 6.09 -13.72 -16.28
C GLN A 100 5.08 -13.95 -15.14
N LEU A 101 4.55 -15.17 -15.01
CA LEU A 101 3.62 -15.50 -13.93
C LEU A 101 4.34 -15.52 -12.57
N ASN A 102 5.56 -16.04 -12.51
CA ASN A 102 6.38 -16.02 -11.31
C ASN A 102 6.70 -14.60 -10.86
N GLU A 103 7.10 -13.73 -11.78
CA GLU A 103 7.36 -12.32 -11.50
C GLU A 103 6.08 -11.64 -10.99
N TYR A 104 4.93 -11.89 -11.62
CA TYR A 104 3.65 -11.38 -11.15
C TYR A 104 3.29 -11.88 -9.75
N ARG A 105 3.52 -13.17 -9.45
CA ARG A 105 3.28 -13.74 -8.12
C ARG A 105 4.23 -13.15 -7.08
N ALA A 106 5.52 -13.00 -7.40
CA ALA A 106 6.49 -12.35 -6.54
C ALA A 106 6.09 -10.91 -6.21
N LEU A 107 5.64 -10.16 -7.22
CA LEU A 107 5.12 -8.80 -7.07
C LEU A 107 3.81 -8.77 -6.26
N LYS A 108 2.94 -9.78 -6.38
CA LYS A 108 1.71 -9.91 -5.58
C LYS A 108 1.98 -10.29 -4.13
N MET A 109 2.96 -11.15 -3.88
CA MET A 109 3.35 -11.59 -2.54
C MET A 109 4.01 -10.45 -1.75
N SER A 110 4.80 -9.62 -2.42
CA SER A 110 5.52 -8.49 -1.80
C SER A 110 4.80 -7.14 -1.94
N GLY A 111 3.77 -7.06 -2.78
CA GLY A 111 3.07 -5.82 -3.08
C GLY A 111 2.28 -5.30 -1.88
N ALA A 112 2.56 -4.06 -1.49
CA ALA A 112 1.77 -3.34 -0.50
C ALA A 112 0.29 -3.33 -0.91
N ARG A 113 -0.61 -3.63 0.03
CA ARG A 113 -2.05 -3.57 -0.23
C ARG A 113 -2.43 -2.10 -0.39
N THR A 114 -3.19 -1.78 -1.43
CA THR A 114 -3.59 -0.40 -1.75
C THR A 114 -4.58 0.23 -0.76
N ASN A 115 -5.13 -0.53 0.19
CA ASN A 115 -6.07 -0.03 1.20
C ASN A 115 -5.89 -0.77 2.53
N ASN A 116 -5.82 -0.04 3.64
CA ASN A 116 -5.70 -0.60 4.99
C ASN A 116 -6.83 -1.59 5.34
N MET A 117 -8.04 -1.36 4.82
CA MET A 117 -9.17 -2.28 5.00
C MET A 117 -8.95 -3.61 4.28
N SER A 118 -8.34 -3.60 3.10
CA SER A 118 -8.05 -4.85 2.38
C SER A 118 -6.88 -5.61 3.03
N ALA A 119 -5.88 -4.89 3.54
CA ALA A 119 -4.82 -5.47 4.36
C ALA A 119 -5.36 -6.13 5.64
N ALA A 120 -6.27 -5.46 6.36
CA ALA A 120 -6.92 -6.02 7.54
C ALA A 120 -7.71 -7.29 7.26
N ARG A 121 -8.47 -7.31 6.16
CA ARG A 121 -9.20 -8.52 5.74
C ARG A 121 -8.27 -9.68 5.37
N ASP A 122 -7.16 -9.38 4.72
CA ASP A 122 -6.14 -10.38 4.37
C ASP A 122 -5.50 -10.98 5.62
N ALA A 123 -5.11 -10.14 6.59
CA ALA A 123 -4.58 -10.58 7.88
C ALA A 123 -5.57 -11.49 8.63
N VAL A 124 -6.85 -11.11 8.69
CA VAL A 124 -7.90 -11.95 9.31
C VAL A 124 -8.05 -13.28 8.60
N ALA A 125 -8.07 -13.30 7.26
CA ALA A 125 -8.20 -14.54 6.49
C ALA A 125 -6.99 -15.47 6.66
N VAL A 126 -5.77 -14.91 6.74
CA VAL A 126 -4.55 -15.67 7.05
C VAL A 126 -4.62 -16.25 8.46
N MET A 127 -5.02 -15.44 9.44
CA MET A 127 -5.10 -15.85 10.85
C MET A 127 -6.14 -16.96 11.06
N ASP A 128 -7.28 -16.91 10.38
CA ASP A 128 -8.28 -17.98 10.41
C ASP A 128 -7.74 -19.31 9.83
N ARG A 129 -6.95 -19.26 8.75
CA ARG A 129 -6.27 -20.45 8.21
C ARG A 129 -5.27 -21.04 9.21
N ILE A 130 -4.42 -20.18 9.79
CA ILE A 130 -3.44 -20.59 10.82
C ILE A 130 -4.17 -21.22 12.01
N SER A 131 -5.27 -20.62 12.48
CA SER A 131 -6.09 -21.15 13.56
C SER A 131 -6.52 -22.60 13.30
N LYS A 132 -7.11 -22.83 12.13
CA LYS A 132 -7.60 -24.16 11.72
C LYS A 132 -6.46 -25.18 11.65
N GLU A 133 -5.33 -24.79 11.09
CA GLU A 133 -4.16 -25.68 10.99
C GLU A 133 -3.58 -26.03 12.36
N LEU A 134 -3.48 -25.06 13.27
CA LEU A 134 -2.97 -25.28 14.62
C LEU A 134 -3.91 -26.13 15.47
N HIS A 135 -5.23 -25.92 15.38
CA HIS A 135 -6.20 -26.78 16.05
C HIS A 135 -6.19 -28.21 15.50
N ALA A 136 -6.08 -28.38 14.19
CA ALA A 136 -5.92 -29.71 13.58
C ALA A 136 -4.60 -30.37 14.01
N LEU A 137 -3.53 -29.59 14.16
CA LEU A 137 -2.23 -30.08 14.64
C LEU A 137 -2.30 -30.52 16.11
N ARG A 138 -2.99 -29.76 16.95
CA ARG A 138 -3.32 -30.17 18.32
C ARG A 138 -4.06 -31.49 18.33
N ASP A 139 -5.12 -31.64 17.55
CA ASP A 139 -5.96 -32.84 17.58
C ASP A 139 -5.21 -34.08 17.08
N ARG A 140 -4.34 -33.93 16.08
CA ARG A 140 -3.60 -35.06 15.49
C ARG A 140 -2.31 -35.44 16.21
N ALA A 141 -1.67 -34.48 16.88
CA ALA A 141 -0.31 -34.66 17.42
C ALA A 141 -0.12 -34.17 18.87
N GLY A 142 -1.15 -33.61 19.50
CA GLY A 142 -1.07 -33.09 20.87
C GLY A 142 -0.18 -31.87 21.02
N ILE A 143 0.06 -31.12 19.95
CA ILE A 143 0.98 -29.96 19.95
C ILE A 143 0.28 -28.72 20.51
N TYR A 144 0.99 -28.03 21.40
CA TYR A 144 0.62 -26.73 21.94
C TYR A 144 1.32 -25.62 21.16
N ALA A 145 0.56 -24.62 20.75
CA ALA A 145 1.06 -23.48 19.98
C ALA A 145 0.36 -22.19 20.42
N THR A 146 1.07 -21.08 20.30
CA THR A 146 0.52 -19.74 20.49
C THR A 146 1.05 -18.84 19.38
N VAL A 147 0.17 -18.06 18.76
CA VAL A 147 0.48 -17.12 17.69
C VAL A 147 -0.03 -15.74 18.09
N LEU A 148 0.86 -14.76 18.03
CA LEU A 148 0.55 -13.34 18.22
C LEU A 148 0.64 -12.66 16.86
N MET A 149 -0.41 -11.93 16.47
CA MET A 149 -0.44 -11.14 15.25
C MET A 149 -0.84 -9.72 15.62
N VAL A 150 0.08 -8.77 15.42
CA VAL A 150 -0.13 -7.35 15.75
C VAL A 150 0.02 -6.48 14.51
N ARG A 151 -0.64 -5.33 14.51
CA ARG A 151 -0.43 -4.32 13.45
C ARG A 151 0.94 -3.65 13.61
N GLY A 152 1.55 -3.29 12.48
CA GLY A 152 2.87 -2.64 12.45
C GLY A 152 2.82 -1.11 12.42
N HIS A 153 1.63 -0.51 12.24
CA HIS A 153 1.48 0.93 12.13
C HIS A 153 0.18 1.42 12.77
N VAL A 154 0.21 2.58 13.43
CA VAL A 154 -0.93 3.13 14.20
C VAL A 154 -2.17 3.41 13.36
N ASN A 155 -1.98 3.69 12.06
CA ASN A 155 -3.07 3.94 11.11
C ASN A 155 -3.59 2.67 10.42
N ASP A 156 -3.01 1.51 10.72
CA ASP A 156 -3.50 0.25 10.18
C ASP A 156 -4.81 -0.13 10.87
N GLN A 157 -5.72 -0.67 10.08
CA GLN A 157 -7.01 -1.17 10.53
C GLN A 157 -6.96 -2.65 10.92
N VAL A 158 -5.77 -3.28 10.89
CA VAL A 158 -5.59 -4.65 11.36
C VAL A 158 -5.81 -4.67 12.87
N GLN A 159 -6.76 -5.48 13.34
CA GLN A 159 -6.94 -5.70 14.76
C GLN A 159 -5.88 -6.70 15.23
N SER A 160 -5.05 -6.29 16.19
CA SER A 160 -4.13 -7.18 16.87
C SER A 160 -4.91 -8.30 17.57
N THR A 161 -4.43 -9.53 17.44
CA THR A 161 -5.09 -10.72 17.97
C THR A 161 -4.09 -11.83 18.25
N TRP A 162 -4.51 -12.80 19.04
CA TRP A 162 -3.74 -14.00 19.31
C TRP A 162 -4.60 -15.25 19.20
N ILE A 163 -3.95 -16.37 18.90
CA ILE A 163 -4.54 -17.71 18.95
C ILE A 163 -3.67 -18.55 19.86
N ALA A 164 -4.30 -19.31 20.75
CA ALA A 164 -3.64 -20.33 21.55
C ALA A 164 -4.38 -21.64 21.35
N THR A 165 -3.66 -22.74 21.13
CA THR A 165 -4.29 -24.06 21.09
C THR A 165 -4.58 -24.54 22.50
N ASP A 166 -5.79 -25.09 22.71
CA ASP A 166 -6.23 -25.62 24.01
C ASP A 166 -6.02 -24.61 25.16
N ASN A 167 -5.46 -25.05 26.28
CA ASN A 167 -5.11 -24.22 27.42
C ASN A 167 -3.69 -23.61 27.34
N ALA A 168 -3.07 -23.52 26.14
CA ALA A 168 -1.75 -22.90 26.00
C ALA A 168 -1.71 -21.45 26.53
N HIS A 169 -2.83 -20.73 26.51
CA HIS A 169 -2.90 -19.40 27.14
C HIS A 169 -2.63 -19.43 28.65
N LYS A 170 -3.01 -20.50 29.35
CA LYS A 170 -2.75 -20.66 30.79
C LYS A 170 -1.26 -20.79 31.10
N PHE A 171 -0.45 -21.28 30.17
CA PHE A 171 1.00 -21.29 30.37
C PHE A 171 1.54 -19.86 30.59
N TRP A 172 1.04 -18.88 29.83
CA TRP A 172 1.44 -17.49 29.97
C TRP A 172 1.05 -16.93 31.34
N GLU A 173 -0.17 -17.19 31.79
CA GLU A 173 -0.67 -16.72 33.09
C GLU A 173 0.00 -17.46 34.26
N ASP A 174 -0.01 -18.80 34.25
CA ASP A 174 0.44 -19.63 35.37
C ASP A 174 1.97 -19.67 35.51
N ARG A 175 2.71 -19.61 34.40
CA ARG A 175 4.19 -19.76 34.41
C ARG A 175 4.93 -18.46 34.21
N LEU A 176 4.42 -17.57 33.36
CA LEU A 176 5.05 -16.28 33.10
C LEU A 176 4.39 -15.14 33.88
N SER A 177 3.21 -15.36 34.48
CA SER A 177 2.44 -14.31 35.14
C SER A 177 2.11 -13.16 34.20
N LEU A 178 1.85 -13.50 32.93
CA LEU A 178 1.51 -12.57 31.85
C LEU A 178 0.21 -13.01 31.19
N ALA A 179 -0.75 -12.10 31.09
CA ALA A 179 -1.91 -12.32 30.22
C ALA A 179 -1.48 -12.16 28.75
N LEU A 180 -1.96 -13.05 27.87
CA LEU A 180 -1.63 -12.99 26.45
C LEU A 180 -2.11 -11.70 25.79
N ASP A 181 -3.24 -11.16 26.23
CA ASP A 181 -3.76 -9.87 25.78
C ASP A 181 -2.77 -8.72 26.08
N ASP A 182 -2.19 -8.70 27.28
CA ASP A 182 -1.20 -7.69 27.67
C ASP A 182 0.09 -7.81 26.85
N VAL A 183 0.52 -9.05 26.59
CA VAL A 183 1.69 -9.31 25.74
C VAL A 183 1.42 -8.87 24.31
N ALA A 184 0.23 -9.16 23.76
CA ALA A 184 -0.17 -8.72 22.44
C ALA A 184 -0.18 -7.19 22.33
N HIS A 185 -0.72 -6.49 23.33
CA HIS A 185 -0.73 -5.04 23.37
C HIS A 185 0.66 -4.43 23.48
N GLN A 186 1.53 -4.96 24.34
CA GLN A 186 2.92 -4.50 24.44
C GLN A 186 3.70 -4.76 23.15
N PHE A 187 3.45 -5.89 22.50
CA PHE A 187 4.08 -6.19 21.22
C PHE A 187 3.59 -5.26 20.11
N GLU A 188 2.30 -4.94 20.07
CA GLU A 188 1.74 -3.94 19.15
C GLU A 188 2.33 -2.56 19.39
N GLU A 189 2.43 -2.12 20.65
CA GLU A 189 3.02 -0.84 21.01
C GLU A 189 4.47 -0.75 20.54
N TRP A 190 5.27 -1.78 20.81
CA TRP A 190 6.65 -1.88 20.33
C TRP A 190 6.72 -1.83 18.79
N ALA A 191 5.87 -2.62 18.10
CA ALA A 191 5.86 -2.70 16.65
C ALA A 191 5.47 -1.37 15.98
N CYS A 192 4.48 -0.67 16.54
CA CYS A 192 4.04 0.64 16.04
C CYS A 192 5.06 1.76 16.31
N ASN A 193 5.79 1.69 17.42
CA ASN A 193 6.69 2.76 17.85
C ASN A 193 8.09 2.67 17.24
N GLU A 194 8.60 1.47 16.98
CA GLU A 194 10.01 1.33 16.58
C GLU A 194 10.33 1.91 15.21
N LYS A 195 9.35 2.18 14.32
CA LYS A 195 9.56 2.66 12.93
C LYS A 195 10.60 1.84 12.14
N LYS A 196 10.98 0.65 12.62
CA LYS A 196 11.94 -0.28 12.02
C LYS A 196 11.25 -1.35 11.18
N ASN A 197 10.02 -1.10 10.73
CA ASN A 197 9.41 -1.95 9.73
C ASN A 197 10.36 -1.99 8.51
N ILE A 198 10.60 -3.18 7.97
CA ILE A 198 11.54 -3.43 6.86
C ILE A 198 11.26 -2.47 5.67
N SER A 199 10.00 -2.06 5.54
CA SER A 199 9.56 -0.88 4.82
C SER A 199 8.48 -0.16 5.64
N GLU A 200 8.52 1.17 5.73
CA GLU A 200 7.36 1.92 6.22
C GLU A 200 6.20 1.67 5.25
N HIS A 201 5.13 1.04 5.74
CA HIS A 201 3.91 0.88 4.96
C HIS A 201 3.18 2.22 4.89
N GLU A 202 3.55 3.02 3.90
CA GLU A 202 2.91 4.31 3.67
C GLU A 202 1.59 4.12 2.91
N ASP A 203 0.47 4.23 3.63
CA ASP A 203 -0.86 4.29 3.03
C ASP A 203 -1.03 5.60 2.23
N LEU A 204 -1.55 5.48 1.01
CA LEU A 204 -1.83 6.62 0.14
C LEU A 204 -2.75 7.63 0.82
N ALA A 205 -3.84 7.19 1.45
CA ALA A 205 -4.78 8.12 2.06
C ALA A 205 -4.16 8.85 3.27
N SER A 206 -3.34 8.15 4.06
CA SER A 206 -2.52 8.74 5.12
C SER A 206 -1.55 9.79 4.55
N LEU A 207 -0.81 9.47 3.48
CA LEU A 207 0.12 10.39 2.83
C LEU A 207 -0.58 11.64 2.29
N GLN A 208 -1.74 11.48 1.64
CA GLN A 208 -2.50 12.59 1.10
C GLN A 208 -2.94 13.55 2.20
N LYS A 209 -3.41 13.00 3.33
CA LYS A 209 -3.77 13.79 4.53
C LYS A 209 -2.56 14.51 5.12
N GLN A 210 -1.42 13.82 5.23
CA GLN A 210 -0.19 14.42 5.73
C GLN A 210 0.30 15.57 4.85
N ALA A 211 0.37 15.37 3.53
CA ALA A 211 0.78 16.40 2.58
C ALA A 211 -0.16 17.62 2.65
N ALA A 212 -1.49 17.41 2.67
CA ALA A 212 -2.46 18.49 2.80
C ALA A 212 -2.33 19.24 4.14
N ALA A 213 -2.17 18.51 5.25
CA ALA A 213 -2.00 19.09 6.58
C ALA A 213 -0.71 19.91 6.70
N ILE A 214 0.42 19.40 6.20
CA ILE A 214 1.70 20.13 6.20
C ILE A 214 1.58 21.40 5.39
N MET A 215 0.98 21.32 4.19
CA MET A 215 0.79 22.48 3.33
C MET A 215 -0.05 23.57 4.03
N MET A 216 -1.14 23.19 4.69
CA MET A 216 -2.03 24.11 5.44
C MET A 216 -1.42 24.67 6.70
N SER A 217 -0.75 23.83 7.47
CA SER A 217 0.01 24.27 8.63
C SER A 217 1.06 25.31 8.22
N LYS A 218 1.85 25.03 7.17
CA LYS A 218 2.88 25.95 6.68
C LYS A 218 2.30 27.25 6.12
N LEU A 219 1.17 27.20 5.42
CA LEU A 219 0.48 28.42 4.95
C LEU A 219 0.04 29.28 6.13
N CYS A 220 -0.66 28.68 7.09
CA CYS A 220 -1.17 29.37 8.27
C CYS A 220 -0.04 29.97 9.12
N MET A 221 1.01 29.18 9.36
CA MET A 221 2.24 29.65 10.03
C MET A 221 2.85 30.82 9.27
N PHE A 222 3.00 30.72 7.95
CA PHE A 222 3.54 31.80 7.13
C PHE A 222 2.77 33.11 7.33
N PHE A 223 1.43 33.07 7.41
CA PHE A 223 0.62 34.26 7.72
C PHE A 223 0.84 34.78 9.14
N LEU A 224 0.86 33.90 10.14
CA LEU A 224 1.06 34.29 11.53
C LEU A 224 2.41 35.00 11.74
N TYR A 225 3.49 34.49 11.12
CA TYR A 225 4.82 35.07 11.26
C TYR A 225 5.07 36.29 10.35
N SER A 226 4.53 36.29 9.13
CA SER A 226 4.88 37.33 8.14
C SER A 226 4.01 38.58 8.21
N PHE A 227 2.83 38.51 8.83
CA PHE A 227 1.87 39.62 8.85
C PHE A 227 1.67 40.26 10.23
N SER A 228 2.33 39.77 11.29
CA SER A 228 2.19 40.28 12.67
C SER A 228 0.73 40.62 12.99
N PHE A 229 -0.16 39.64 12.86
CA PHE A 229 -1.57 39.82 13.21
C PHE A 229 -1.72 39.80 14.74
N ILE A 230 -1.27 40.87 15.38
CA ILE A 230 -1.76 41.25 16.70
C ILE A 230 -3.14 41.85 16.46
N SER A 231 -4.21 41.04 16.43
CA SER A 231 -5.55 41.58 16.66
C SER A 231 -5.69 41.82 18.17
N ALA A 232 -5.06 42.90 18.64
CA ALA A 232 -5.44 43.54 19.89
C ALA A 232 -6.80 44.23 19.66
N ASP A 233 -7.88 43.45 19.78
CA ASP A 233 -9.16 44.00 20.19
C ASP A 233 -9.62 43.24 21.45
N VAL A 234 -8.96 43.59 22.55
CA VAL A 234 -9.26 43.14 23.93
C VAL A 234 -10.49 43.92 24.47
N SER A 235 -11.48 44.15 23.63
CA SER A 235 -12.71 44.87 24.01
C SER A 235 -13.97 44.00 23.86
N SER A 236 -13.88 42.86 23.16
CA SER A 236 -15.08 42.15 22.68
C SER A 236 -15.15 40.65 23.00
N GLY A 237 -14.28 40.12 23.86
CA GLY A 237 -14.44 38.78 24.47
C GLY A 237 -14.63 37.60 23.50
N ARG A 238 -14.29 37.75 22.22
CA ARG A 238 -14.36 36.68 21.21
C ARG A 238 -13.02 36.60 20.49
N ALA A 239 -12.19 35.65 20.91
CA ALA A 239 -11.05 35.22 20.12
C ALA A 239 -11.55 34.51 18.85
N THR A 240 -11.92 35.25 17.81
CA THR A 240 -12.17 34.69 16.47
C THR A 240 -10.84 34.60 15.72
N GLY A 241 -9.90 33.81 16.26
CA GLY A 241 -8.57 33.56 15.70
C GLY A 241 -8.52 32.37 14.73
N ARG A 242 -9.64 32.00 14.09
CA ARG A 242 -9.61 31.02 12.99
C ARG A 242 -9.52 31.77 11.67
N MET A 243 -8.29 31.89 11.15
CA MET A 243 -8.09 32.11 9.72
C MET A 243 -8.64 30.88 8.99
N ASP A 244 -9.85 30.97 8.44
CA ASP A 244 -10.45 29.90 7.63
C ASP A 244 -9.83 29.91 6.22
N LEU A 245 -8.50 29.70 6.18
CA LEU A 245 -7.71 29.64 4.96
C LEU A 245 -7.84 28.24 4.39
N THR A 246 -8.71 28.09 3.40
CA THR A 246 -8.85 26.85 2.63
C THR A 246 -8.11 26.97 1.30
N MET A 247 -7.32 25.96 0.94
CA MET A 247 -6.67 25.93 -0.37
C MET A 247 -7.67 25.81 -1.50
N ASN A 248 -7.40 26.58 -2.56
CA ASN A 248 -8.09 26.45 -3.81
C ASN A 248 -7.10 26.14 -4.92
N TYR A 249 -6.99 24.88 -5.31
CA TYR A 249 -6.08 24.46 -6.39
C TYR A 249 -6.61 24.85 -7.78
N GLN A 250 -7.93 24.84 -7.98
CA GLN A 250 -8.55 25.17 -9.26
C GLN A 250 -8.45 26.67 -9.61
N ASN A 251 -8.62 27.53 -8.60
CA ASN A 251 -8.55 28.97 -8.73
C ASN A 251 -7.30 29.53 -8.03
N TYR A 252 -6.22 28.76 -7.98
CA TYR A 252 -5.03 29.06 -7.17
C TYR A 252 -4.47 30.46 -7.39
N GLU A 253 -4.25 30.86 -8.65
CA GLU A 253 -3.71 32.18 -8.97
C GLU A 253 -4.60 33.32 -8.46
N LYS A 254 -5.92 33.21 -8.64
CA LYS A 254 -6.88 34.25 -8.25
C LYS A 254 -7.19 34.24 -6.75
N ALA A 255 -7.49 33.07 -6.19
CA ALA A 255 -8.01 32.92 -4.84
C ALA A 255 -6.92 32.83 -3.76
N ILE A 256 -5.70 32.42 -4.14
CA ILE A 256 -4.57 32.32 -3.21
C ILE A 256 -3.52 33.38 -3.55
N VAL A 257 -2.97 33.36 -4.77
CA VAL A 257 -1.79 34.17 -5.09
C VAL A 257 -2.10 35.66 -5.12
N LEU A 258 -3.14 36.09 -5.85
CA LEU A 258 -3.52 37.51 -5.94
C LEU A 258 -4.13 38.06 -4.65
N VAL A 259 -4.95 37.26 -3.96
CA VAL A 259 -5.65 37.71 -2.74
C VAL A 259 -4.68 37.89 -1.59
N TYR A 260 -3.73 36.97 -1.43
CA TYR A 260 -2.86 36.98 -0.26
C TYR A 260 -1.42 37.37 -0.54
N GLY A 261 -1.03 37.50 -1.81
CA GLY A 261 0.34 37.85 -2.17
C GLY A 261 1.36 36.76 -1.85
N VAL A 262 0.93 35.49 -1.80
CA VAL A 262 1.81 34.35 -1.50
C VAL A 262 1.71 33.30 -2.59
N LYS A 263 2.86 32.75 -2.97
CA LYS A 263 2.97 31.71 -3.98
C LYS A 263 3.80 30.55 -3.43
N LEU A 264 3.32 29.34 -3.65
CA LEU A 264 4.06 28.11 -3.46
C LEU A 264 5.18 28.03 -4.51
N ASP A 265 6.41 27.92 -4.03
CA ASP A 265 7.63 27.80 -4.83
C ASP A 265 8.23 26.40 -4.64
N GLY A 266 8.96 25.91 -5.64
CA GLY A 266 9.62 24.60 -5.61
C GLY A 266 8.68 23.39 -5.54
N TRP A 267 7.53 23.46 -6.22
CA TRP A 267 6.69 22.27 -6.46
C TRP A 267 7.50 21.20 -7.20
N PRO A 268 7.38 19.90 -6.86
CA PRO A 268 8.22 18.87 -7.48
C PRO A 268 8.05 18.80 -9.00
N GLU A 269 9.17 18.64 -9.70
CA GLU A 269 9.19 18.57 -11.16
C GLU A 269 8.50 17.30 -11.67
N GLY A 270 7.73 17.41 -12.75
CA GLY A 270 6.96 16.30 -13.32
C GLY A 270 5.65 15.96 -12.58
N LEU A 271 5.36 16.60 -11.44
CA LEU A 271 4.08 16.42 -10.74
C LEU A 271 3.04 17.46 -11.20
N PRO A 272 1.80 17.03 -11.55
CA PRO A 272 0.73 17.96 -11.84
C PRO A 272 0.36 18.77 -10.57
N PHE A 273 0.04 20.06 -10.75
CA PHE A 273 -0.36 20.93 -9.65
C PHE A 273 -1.81 20.65 -9.24
N LEU A 274 -2.00 19.65 -8.39
CA LEU A 274 -3.31 19.16 -7.93
C LEU A 274 -3.39 19.15 -6.41
N ALA A 275 -4.62 19.08 -5.88
CA ALA A 275 -4.81 18.81 -4.47
C ALA A 275 -4.25 17.42 -4.13
N PRO A 276 -3.62 17.20 -2.97
CA PRO A 276 -3.10 15.90 -2.58
C PRO A 276 -4.15 14.78 -2.68
N SER A 277 -5.42 15.07 -2.38
CA SER A 277 -6.52 14.10 -2.49
C SER A 277 -6.79 13.58 -3.92
N HIS A 278 -6.31 14.28 -4.95
CA HIS A 278 -6.44 13.92 -6.36
C HIS A 278 -5.16 13.28 -6.93
N MET A 279 -4.13 13.05 -6.12
CA MET A 279 -2.93 12.31 -6.52
C MET A 279 -3.13 10.82 -6.26
N HIS A 280 -2.91 9.96 -7.24
CA HIS A 280 -3.36 8.56 -7.18
C HIS A 280 -2.25 7.57 -6.86
N THR A 281 -0.99 8.00 -6.85
CA THR A 281 0.14 7.12 -6.57
C THR A 281 0.87 7.52 -5.30
N VAL A 282 1.35 6.51 -4.56
CA VAL A 282 2.14 6.72 -3.34
C VAL A 282 3.39 7.55 -3.64
N LEU A 283 4.03 7.32 -4.80
CA LEU A 283 5.22 8.04 -5.22
C LEU A 283 4.97 9.54 -5.45
N GLU A 284 3.86 9.92 -6.09
CA GLU A 284 3.49 11.32 -6.29
C GLU A 284 3.33 12.05 -4.96
N VAL A 285 2.53 11.46 -4.05
CA VAL A 285 2.22 12.10 -2.77
C VAL A 285 3.44 12.12 -1.85
N ARG A 286 4.25 11.06 -1.85
CA ARG A 286 5.51 11.00 -1.12
C ARG A 286 6.47 12.10 -1.57
N SER A 287 6.67 12.25 -2.88
CA SER A 287 7.54 13.29 -3.44
C SER A 287 7.07 14.69 -3.03
N LEU A 288 5.77 14.97 -3.11
CA LEU A 288 5.21 16.25 -2.63
C LEU A 288 5.41 16.44 -1.12
N ARG A 289 5.09 15.42 -0.30
CA ARG A 289 5.27 15.47 1.16
C ARG A 289 6.72 15.76 1.51
N ASP A 290 7.66 15.04 0.91
CA ASP A 290 9.08 15.14 1.22
C ASP A 290 9.63 16.51 0.80
N ALA A 291 9.21 17.03 -0.36
CA ALA A 291 9.53 18.39 -0.78
C ALA A 291 8.99 19.44 0.20
N LEU A 292 7.75 19.26 0.69
CA LEU A 292 7.17 20.14 1.71
C LEU A 292 7.92 20.02 3.04
N VAL A 293 8.30 18.83 3.49
CA VAL A 293 9.00 18.62 4.78
C VAL A 293 10.41 19.22 4.72
N THR A 294 11.17 18.90 3.69
CA THR A 294 12.56 19.37 3.49
C THR A 294 12.63 20.88 3.20
N GLY A 295 11.52 21.49 2.78
CA GLY A 295 11.45 22.90 2.42
C GLY A 295 11.81 23.19 0.96
N ALA A 296 12.09 22.15 0.16
CA ALA A 296 12.21 22.29 -1.30
C ALA A 296 10.94 22.92 -1.89
N CYS A 297 9.77 22.51 -1.39
CA CYS A 297 8.49 23.17 -1.66
C CYS A 297 8.06 24.03 -0.46
N HIS A 298 7.87 25.34 -0.67
CA HIS A 298 7.56 26.27 0.42
C HIS A 298 6.75 27.48 -0.05
N TRP A 299 6.12 28.17 0.89
CA TRP A 299 5.42 29.43 0.62
C TRP A 299 6.40 30.59 0.54
N LYS A 300 6.30 31.37 -0.53
CA LYS A 300 7.08 32.57 -0.79
C LYS A 300 6.16 33.78 -0.90
N LYS A 301 6.53 34.88 -0.25
CA LYS A 301 5.84 36.16 -0.39
C LYS A 301 6.23 36.81 -1.71
N LEU A 302 5.24 37.24 -2.48
CA LEU A 302 5.45 38.03 -3.67
C LEU A 302 5.59 39.51 -3.29
N ASN A 303 6.51 40.19 -3.97
CA ASN A 303 6.61 41.63 -3.87
C ASN A 303 5.52 42.31 -4.72
N ARG A 304 5.35 43.63 -4.53
CA ARG A 304 4.29 44.40 -5.20
C ARG A 304 4.41 44.37 -6.73
N ARG A 305 5.63 44.39 -7.26
CA ARG A 305 5.87 44.35 -8.71
C ARG A 305 5.48 42.99 -9.28
N GLU A 306 5.92 41.90 -8.65
CA GLU A 306 5.57 40.53 -9.03
C GLU A 306 4.05 40.30 -9.02
N LEU A 307 3.32 40.92 -8.08
CA LEU A 307 1.86 40.85 -8.05
C LEU A 307 1.18 41.66 -9.16
N GLU A 308 1.69 42.85 -9.47
CA GLU A 308 1.19 43.68 -10.56
C GLU A 308 1.46 43.01 -11.92
N ASP A 309 2.64 42.42 -12.11
CA ASP A 309 3.01 41.63 -13.29
C ASP A 309 2.10 40.40 -13.43
N LEU A 310 1.87 39.64 -12.35
CA LEU A 310 0.96 38.49 -12.39
C LEU A 310 -0.48 38.91 -12.71
N ARG A 311 -0.94 40.04 -12.16
CA ARG A 311 -2.29 40.56 -12.42
C ARG A 311 -2.47 40.95 -13.89
N THR A 312 -1.47 41.58 -14.48
CA THR A 312 -1.48 41.93 -15.91
C THR A 312 -1.42 40.70 -16.81
N ASP A 313 -0.62 39.68 -16.46
CA ASP A 313 -0.57 38.43 -17.21
C ASP A 313 -1.89 37.65 -17.17
N ILE A 314 -2.52 37.56 -15.98
CA ILE A 314 -3.84 36.94 -15.81
C ILE A 314 -4.89 37.69 -16.65
N GLN A 315 -4.86 39.02 -16.66
CA GLN A 315 -5.77 39.82 -17.47
C GLN A 315 -5.55 39.55 -18.97
N ARG A 316 -4.29 39.56 -19.43
CA ARG A 316 -3.93 39.28 -20.82
C ARG A 316 -4.40 37.89 -21.28
N ARG A 317 -4.20 36.86 -20.45
CA ARG A 317 -4.65 35.49 -20.72
C ARG A 317 -6.18 35.38 -20.73
N SER A 318 -6.85 36.09 -19.82
CA SER A 318 -8.31 36.18 -19.81
C SER A 318 -8.86 36.86 -21.08
N ASP A 319 -8.24 37.95 -21.53
CA ASP A 319 -8.63 38.68 -22.73
C ASP A 319 -8.37 37.86 -24.02
N ALA A 320 -7.37 36.97 -23.98
CA ALA A 320 -7.11 35.98 -25.03
C ALA A 320 -8.09 34.79 -25.03
N GLY A 321 -9.04 34.76 -24.10
CA GLY A 321 -10.07 33.70 -23.99
C GLY A 321 -9.62 32.45 -23.22
N GLU A 322 -8.48 32.49 -22.52
CA GLU A 322 -8.02 31.38 -21.70
C GLU A 322 -8.86 31.27 -20.41
N VAL A 323 -9.37 30.08 -20.10
CA VAL A 323 -10.18 29.84 -18.90
C VAL A 323 -9.26 29.71 -17.68
N ILE A 324 -8.98 30.83 -17.01
CA ILE A 324 -8.20 30.87 -15.77
C ILE A 324 -9.11 30.53 -14.60
N GLY A 325 -9.18 29.23 -14.29
CA GLY A 325 -9.96 28.66 -13.19
C GLY A 325 -11.43 28.40 -13.53
N THR A 326 -12.14 27.74 -12.61
CA THR A 326 -13.56 27.40 -12.79
C THR A 326 -14.45 28.58 -12.40
N VAL A 327 -15.17 29.14 -13.38
CA VAL A 327 -16.25 30.10 -13.10
C VAL A 327 -17.35 29.36 -12.35
N GLY A 328 -17.58 29.72 -11.09
CA GLY A 328 -18.62 29.11 -10.26
C GLY A 328 -19.98 29.20 -10.96
N LYS A 329 -20.75 28.11 -10.95
CA LYS A 329 -22.12 28.10 -11.49
C LYS A 329 -22.91 29.24 -10.86
N LYS A 330 -23.55 30.07 -11.70
CA LYS A 330 -24.49 31.11 -11.25
C LYS A 330 -25.54 30.43 -10.39
N ARG A 331 -25.61 30.79 -9.10
CA ARG A 331 -26.59 30.20 -8.19
C ARG A 331 -27.99 30.61 -8.64
N SER A 332 -28.94 29.68 -8.53
CA SER A 332 -30.32 29.83 -9.03
C SER A 332 -31.15 30.86 -8.28
N ASP A 333 -30.63 31.41 -7.18
CA ASP A 333 -31.22 32.42 -6.30
C ASP A 333 -30.76 33.85 -6.64
N ALA A 334 -29.90 34.04 -7.66
CA ALA A 334 -29.62 35.37 -8.18
C ALA A 334 -30.87 35.91 -8.91
N GLY A 335 -31.71 36.65 -8.18
CA GLY A 335 -32.90 37.33 -8.67
C GLY A 335 -32.63 38.15 -9.94
N LYS A 336 -33.66 38.22 -10.79
CA LYS A 336 -33.63 38.86 -12.11
C LYS A 336 -33.15 40.30 -12.09
#